data_AF-A0A0D8BQ84-F1
#
_entry.id   AF-A0A0D8BQ84-F1
#
_cell.length_a   1.000
_cell.length_b   1.000
_cell.length_c   1.000
_cell.angle_alpha   90.00
_cell.angle_beta   90.00
_cell.angle_gamma   90.00
#
_symmetry.space_group_name_H-M   'P 1'
#
loop_
_entity.id
_entity.type
_entity.pdbx_description
1 polymer ?
#
loop_
_entity_poly.entity_id
_entity_poly.type
_entity_poly.pdbx_seq_one_letter_code
_entity_poly.pdbx_strand_id
1 'polypeptide(L)'
;MAHEDLIADVVNLARKVRAGKPGAADLAEAARELQSFTGIRPGYFAGIPNRRSPDPMVNMRWDVAREGRGYLAVTAEAVRRAFPDSRTTSTLDWISIHGLGVLPGKLPDRDTATVVLYDYKLPVGSLLSAIHDGNEPKTTAAIRRLAVTGP
;
A
#
# COMPACT_ATOMS: atom_id res chain seq x y z
N MET A 1 -20.94 -1.32 -8.88
CA MET A 1 -20.14 -0.11 -9.16
C MET A 1 -19.39 -0.36 -10.47
N ALA A 2 -19.31 0.59 -11.39
CA ALA A 2 -18.49 0.38 -12.58
C ALA A 2 -17.01 0.40 -12.16
N HIS A 3 -16.16 -0.46 -12.74
CA HIS A 3 -14.72 -0.50 -12.43
C HIS A 3 -14.06 0.88 -12.56
N GLU A 4 -14.56 1.73 -13.45
CA GLU A 4 -14.05 3.09 -13.67
C GLU A 4 -14.30 4.03 -12.48
N ASP A 5 -15.45 3.90 -11.81
CA ASP A 5 -15.79 4.70 -10.63
C ASP A 5 -14.85 4.37 -9.46
N LEU A 6 -14.57 3.08 -9.27
CA LEU A 6 -13.66 2.62 -8.21
C LEU A 6 -12.21 3.05 -8.47
N ILE A 7 -11.75 3.01 -9.73
CA ILE A 7 -10.42 3.55 -10.08
C ILE A 7 -10.36 5.05 -9.76
N ALA A 8 -11.38 5.81 -10.15
CA ALA A 8 -11.44 7.24 -9.86
C ALA A 8 -11.45 7.51 -8.35
N ASP A 9 -12.17 6.70 -7.57
CA ASP A 9 -12.24 6.82 -6.12
C ASP A 9 -10.88 6.54 -5.46
N VAL A 10 -10.20 5.43 -5.82
CA VAL A 10 -8.85 5.11 -5.34
C VAL A 10 -7.87 6.24 -5.64
N VAL A 11 -7.90 6.80 -6.85
CA VAL A 11 -7.03 7.94 -7.22
C VAL A 11 -7.33 9.17 -6.37
N ASN A 12 -8.60 9.50 -6.18
CA ASN A 12 -9.01 10.66 -5.38
C ASN A 12 -8.62 10.51 -3.90
N LEU A 13 -8.84 9.33 -3.32
CA LEU A 13 -8.43 8.99 -1.96
C LEU A 13 -6.90 9.03 -1.81
N ALA A 14 -6.16 8.46 -2.77
CA ALA A 14 -4.70 8.51 -2.77
C ALA A 14 -4.16 9.95 -2.81
N ARG A 15 -4.74 10.83 -3.64
CA ARG A 15 -4.37 12.24 -3.68
C ARG A 15 -4.68 12.96 -2.36
N LYS A 16 -5.82 12.68 -1.73
CA LYS A 16 -6.17 13.23 -0.41
C LYS A 16 -5.16 12.80 0.66
N VAL A 17 -4.88 11.50 0.74
CA VAL A 17 -3.91 10.95 1.70
C VAL A 17 -2.51 11.52 1.45
N ARG A 18 -2.06 11.60 0.19
CA ARG A 18 -0.79 12.24 -0.21
C ARG A 18 -0.69 13.69 0.27
N ALA A 19 -1.79 14.43 0.21
CA ALA A 19 -1.90 15.80 0.70
C ALA A 19 -2.00 15.91 2.24
N GLY A 20 -1.84 14.81 2.98
CA GLY A 20 -1.93 14.75 4.44
C GLY A 20 -3.36 14.80 4.98
N LYS A 21 -4.38 14.60 4.13
CA LYS A 21 -5.78 14.57 4.57
C LYS A 21 -6.17 13.17 5.09
N PRO A 22 -7.14 13.08 6.01
CA PRO A 22 -7.70 11.79 6.43
C PRO A 22 -8.26 10.99 5.25
N GLY A 23 -8.27 9.65 5.38
CA GLY A 23 -8.77 8.74 4.35
C GLY A 23 -7.88 7.52 4.09
N ALA A 24 -6.86 7.27 4.91
CA ALA A 24 -5.97 6.11 4.74
C ALA A 24 -6.71 4.76 4.85
N ALA A 25 -7.66 4.64 5.78
CA ALA A 25 -8.48 3.43 5.93
C ALA A 25 -9.34 3.18 4.69
N ASP A 26 -10.09 4.21 4.25
CA ASP A 26 -10.94 4.16 3.06
C ASP A 26 -10.12 3.84 1.81
N LEU A 27 -8.94 4.46 1.68
CA LEU A 27 -8.01 4.18 0.58
C LEU A 27 -7.56 2.72 0.58
N ALA A 28 -7.17 2.17 1.74
CA ALA A 28 -6.75 0.78 1.83
C ALA A 28 -7.89 -0.18 1.48
N GLU A 29 -9.13 0.13 1.86
CA GLU A 29 -10.32 -0.63 1.46
C GLU A 29 -10.57 -0.56 -0.05
N ALA A 30 -10.67 0.64 -0.62
CA ALA A 30 -10.89 0.83 -2.05
C ALA A 30 -9.78 0.20 -2.90
N ALA A 31 -8.52 0.27 -2.45
CA ALA A 31 -7.39 -0.37 -3.12
C ALA A 31 -7.48 -1.90 -3.09
N ARG A 32 -7.93 -2.50 -1.98
CA ARG A 32 -8.18 -3.95 -1.87
C ARG A 32 -9.30 -4.40 -2.80
N GLU A 33 -10.40 -3.64 -2.85
CA GLU A 33 -11.52 -3.91 -3.75
C GLU A 33 -11.04 -3.84 -5.21
N LEU A 34 -10.31 -2.78 -5.57
CA LEU A 34 -9.77 -2.61 -6.92
C LEU A 34 -8.79 -3.74 -7.30
N GLN A 35 -7.90 -4.13 -6.39
CA GLN A 35 -6.93 -5.20 -6.60
C GLN A 35 -7.62 -6.55 -6.86
N SER A 36 -8.79 -6.78 -6.25
CA SER A 36 -9.53 -8.05 -6.39
C SER A 36 -9.93 -8.34 -7.85
N PHE A 37 -10.17 -7.31 -8.66
CA PHE A 37 -10.51 -7.44 -10.08
C PHE A 37 -9.33 -7.89 -10.95
N THR A 38 -8.10 -7.75 -10.48
CA THR A 38 -6.92 -8.17 -11.26
C THR A 38 -6.64 -9.68 -11.14
N GLY A 39 -7.26 -10.37 -10.18
CA GLY A 39 -6.98 -11.78 -9.87
C GLY A 39 -5.58 -12.05 -9.29
N ILE A 40 -4.69 -11.05 -9.25
CA ILE A 40 -3.33 -11.15 -8.73
C ILE A 40 -3.37 -11.01 -7.21
N ARG A 41 -2.81 -11.99 -6.51
CA ARG A 41 -2.66 -11.98 -5.05
C ARG A 41 -1.28 -11.44 -4.65
N PRO A 42 -1.13 -10.80 -3.47
CA PRO A 42 0.17 -10.41 -2.94
C PRO A 42 1.17 -11.57 -2.99
N GLY A 43 2.35 -11.33 -3.56
CA GLY A 43 3.31 -12.36 -3.96
C GLY A 43 4.07 -13.04 -2.81
N TYR A 44 3.64 -12.88 -1.55
CA TYR A 44 4.41 -13.29 -0.37
C TYR A 44 3.72 -14.36 0.49
N PHE A 45 2.83 -15.18 -0.09
CA PHE A 45 2.26 -16.33 0.64
C PHE A 45 3.23 -17.53 0.74
N ALA A 46 4.21 -17.65 -0.16
CA ALA A 46 5.16 -18.77 -0.16
C ALA A 46 6.36 -18.46 0.77
N GLY A 47 6.46 -19.17 1.90
CA GLY A 47 7.64 -19.13 2.79
C GLY A 47 7.50 -18.28 4.05
N ILE A 48 6.33 -17.69 4.29
CA ILE A 48 6.03 -16.96 5.51
C ILE A 48 5.44 -17.92 6.57
N PRO A 49 6.13 -18.15 7.72
CA PRO A 49 5.60 -18.98 8.79
C PRO A 49 4.19 -18.57 9.22
N ASN A 50 3.31 -19.54 9.47
CA ASN A 50 1.95 -19.30 10.02
C ASN A 50 1.94 -18.86 11.50
N ARG A 51 3.07 -18.43 12.07
CA ARG A 51 3.22 -18.07 13.50
C ARG A 51 3.89 -16.71 13.63
N ARG A 52 3.37 -15.79 14.46
CA ARG A 52 3.99 -14.46 14.67
C ARG A 52 5.50 -14.57 14.88
N SER A 53 6.25 -13.74 14.16
CA SER A 53 7.70 -13.61 14.29
C SER A 53 8.03 -12.76 15.52
N PRO A 54 9.16 -12.98 16.21
CA PRO A 54 9.67 -12.00 17.17
C PRO A 54 10.07 -10.68 16.49
N ASP A 55 10.30 -10.70 15.18
CA ASP A 55 10.63 -9.51 14.39
C ASP A 55 9.34 -8.75 13.99
N PRO A 56 9.13 -7.51 14.49
CA PRO A 56 7.95 -6.71 14.18
C PRO A 56 7.85 -6.34 12.70
N MET A 57 8.99 -6.24 12.00
CA MET A 57 9.05 -5.98 10.57
C MET A 57 8.38 -7.10 9.77
N VAL A 58 8.74 -8.35 10.12
CA VAL A 58 8.18 -9.56 9.50
C VAL A 58 6.68 -9.62 9.73
N ASN A 59 6.22 -9.32 10.95
CA ASN A 59 4.80 -9.28 11.29
C ASN A 59 4.04 -8.22 10.49
N MET A 60 4.57 -6.99 10.39
CA MET A 60 3.94 -5.92 9.61
C MET A 60 3.80 -6.30 8.14
N ARG A 61 4.82 -6.92 7.53
CA ARG A 61 4.74 -7.40 6.15
C ARG A 61 3.67 -8.48 5.98
N TRP A 62 3.49 -9.34 6.98
CA TRP A 62 2.42 -10.34 6.95
C TRP A 62 1.05 -9.73 7.07
N ASP A 63 0.91 -8.73 7.94
CA ASP A 63 -0.36 -8.03 8.10
C ASP A 63 -0.72 -7.30 6.79
N VAL A 64 0.24 -6.68 6.10
CA VAL A 64 0.01 -6.10 4.77
C VAL A 64 -0.43 -7.17 3.77
N ALA A 65 0.27 -8.31 3.70
CA ALA A 65 -0.01 -9.34 2.70
C ALA A 65 -1.30 -10.14 2.96
N ARG A 66 -1.59 -10.50 4.22
CA ARG A 66 -2.70 -11.40 4.60
C ARG A 66 -3.95 -10.62 4.97
N GLU A 67 -3.84 -9.75 5.97
CA GLU A 67 -4.98 -8.97 6.51
C GLU A 67 -5.34 -7.82 5.55
N GLY A 68 -4.31 -7.12 5.07
CA GLY A 68 -4.43 -6.02 4.13
C GLY A 68 -4.56 -6.47 2.67
N ARG A 69 -4.37 -7.76 2.34
CA ARG A 69 -4.39 -8.25 0.94
C ARG A 69 -3.56 -7.38 -0.01
N GLY A 70 -2.43 -6.85 0.47
CA GLY A 70 -1.54 -5.94 -0.24
C GLY A 70 -1.66 -4.46 0.15
N TYR A 71 -2.67 -4.06 0.92
CA TYR A 71 -2.92 -2.67 1.33
C TYR A 71 -3.44 -2.59 2.76
N LEU A 72 -2.70 -1.92 3.65
CA LEU A 72 -3.06 -1.84 5.07
C LEU A 72 -2.91 -0.42 5.59
N ALA A 73 -3.98 0.08 6.20
CA ALA A 73 -3.94 1.34 6.94
C ALA A 73 -3.41 1.10 8.36
N VAL A 74 -2.36 1.82 8.73
CA VAL A 74 -1.68 1.69 10.03
C VAL A 74 -1.26 3.05 10.56
N THR A 75 -1.07 3.16 11.87
CA THR A 75 -0.50 4.37 12.49
C THR A 75 0.98 4.54 12.15
N ALA A 76 1.44 5.79 12.08
CA ALA A 76 2.85 6.12 11.89
C ALA A 76 3.76 5.48 12.97
N GLU A 77 3.30 5.43 14.21
CA GLU A 77 4.00 4.76 15.31
C GLU A 77 4.29 3.28 15.03
N ALA A 78 3.26 2.54 14.57
CA ALA A 78 3.39 1.13 14.24
C ALA A 78 4.41 0.90 13.12
N VAL A 79 4.48 1.81 12.14
CA VAL A 79 5.50 1.77 11.09
C VAL A 79 6.90 1.99 11.66
N ARG A 80 7.12 3.03 12.47
CA ARG A 80 8.44 3.29 13.10
C ARG A 80 8.89 2.14 13.99
N ARG A 81 7.96 1.47 14.69
CA ARG A 81 8.26 0.29 15.50
C ARG A 81 8.66 -0.92 14.67
N ALA A 82 8.03 -1.11 13.51
CA ALA A 82 8.32 -2.22 12.62
C ALA A 82 9.57 -1.99 11.77
N PHE A 83 9.85 -0.75 11.39
CA PHE A 83 10.96 -0.35 10.54
C PHE A 83 11.74 0.81 11.20
N PRO A 84 12.44 0.55 12.32
CA PRO A 84 13.12 1.61 13.05
C PRO A 84 14.26 2.20 12.21
N ASP A 85 14.41 3.53 12.27
CA ASP A 85 15.58 4.21 11.72
C ASP A 85 16.85 3.63 12.34
N SER A 86 17.85 3.41 11.50
CA SER A 86 19.18 2.99 11.91
C SER A 86 20.21 4.00 11.40
N ARG A 87 21.46 3.86 11.87
CA ARG A 87 22.56 4.74 11.44
C ARG A 87 22.80 4.71 9.92
N THR A 88 22.42 3.63 9.24
CA THR A 88 22.74 3.36 7.83
C THR A 88 21.52 3.26 6.92
N THR A 89 20.31 3.19 7.48
CA THR A 89 19.10 2.87 6.72
C THR A 89 17.91 3.56 7.36
N SER A 90 17.21 4.39 6.59
CA SER A 90 16.00 5.06 7.04
C SER A 90 14.80 4.11 7.03
N THR A 91 13.74 4.47 7.75
CA THR A 91 12.45 3.79 7.78
C THR A 91 11.90 3.56 6.36
N LEU A 92 11.99 4.58 5.50
CA LEU A 92 11.48 4.50 4.11
C LEU A 92 12.32 3.55 3.25
N ASP A 93 13.65 3.52 3.45
CA ASP A 93 14.54 2.58 2.76
C ASP A 93 14.23 1.14 3.17
N TRP A 94 14.03 0.89 4.47
CA TRP A 94 13.61 -0.41 4.97
C TRP A 94 12.30 -0.87 4.34
N ILE A 95 11.28 -0.01 4.33
CA ILE A 95 9.98 -0.28 3.69
C ILE A 95 10.19 -0.68 2.21
N SER A 96 11.00 0.08 1.47
CA SER A 96 11.28 -0.16 0.05
C SER A 96 12.03 -1.47 -0.22
N ILE A 97 13.10 -1.75 0.55
CA ILE A 97 13.88 -3.00 0.49
C ILE A 97 12.97 -4.21 0.66
N HIS A 98 11.90 -4.08 1.44
CA HIS A 98 10.94 -5.13 1.73
C HIS A 98 9.77 -5.24 0.73
N GLY A 99 9.83 -4.51 -0.38
CA GLY A 99 8.82 -4.56 -1.43
C GLY A 99 7.56 -3.77 -1.11
N LEU A 100 7.61 -2.88 -0.11
CA LEU A 100 6.49 -2.07 0.30
C LEU A 100 6.70 -0.61 -0.10
N GLY A 101 5.59 0.12 -0.25
CA GLY A 101 5.55 1.57 -0.28
C GLY A 101 4.69 2.09 0.87
N VAL A 102 4.79 3.39 1.12
CA VAL A 102 3.96 4.09 2.12
C VAL A 102 3.37 5.35 1.50
N LEU A 103 2.09 5.62 1.74
CA LEU A 103 1.43 6.87 1.35
C LEU A 103 1.08 7.64 2.65
N PRO A 104 1.50 8.91 2.81
CA PRO A 104 1.82 9.92 1.78
C PRO A 104 3.23 9.91 1.19
N GLY A 105 4.09 8.94 1.54
CA GLY A 105 5.47 8.85 1.04
C GLY A 105 6.53 9.48 1.92
N LYS A 106 6.08 10.24 2.92
CA LYS A 106 6.83 10.50 4.14
C LYS A 106 6.00 10.02 5.31
N LEU A 107 6.65 9.53 6.34
CA LEU A 107 5.94 9.16 7.55
C LEU A 107 5.61 10.45 8.34
N PRO A 108 4.34 10.69 8.70
CA PRO A 108 4.01 11.85 9.53
C PRO A 108 4.74 11.81 10.88
N ASP A 109 5.01 12.98 11.45
CA ASP A 109 5.65 13.10 12.78
C ASP A 109 4.69 12.76 13.92
N ARG A 110 3.39 12.91 13.69
CA ARG A 110 2.38 12.54 14.67
C ARG A 110 2.16 11.03 14.64
N ASP A 111 2.52 10.37 15.73
CA ASP A 111 2.41 8.92 15.92
C ASP A 111 1.02 8.35 15.62
N THR A 112 -0.03 9.10 15.98
CA THR A 112 -1.43 8.70 15.74
C THR A 112 -1.90 8.91 14.31
N ALA A 113 -1.10 9.51 13.42
CA ALA A 113 -1.48 9.72 12.03
C ALA A 113 -1.52 8.37 11.31
N THR A 114 -2.59 8.13 10.55
CA THR A 114 -2.73 6.89 9.77
C THR A 114 -2.13 7.06 8.38
N VAL A 115 -1.36 6.07 7.96
CA VAL A 115 -0.76 5.94 6.62
C VAL A 115 -1.23 4.66 5.96
N VAL A 116 -1.03 4.54 4.65
CA VAL A 116 -1.27 3.28 3.93
C VAL A 116 0.07 2.65 3.59
N LEU A 117 0.33 1.45 4.10
CA LEU A 117 1.37 0.56 3.58
C LEU A 117 0.79 -0.26 2.44
N TYR A 118 1.53 -0.37 1.33
CA TYR A 118 1.08 -1.11 0.16
C TYR A 118 2.20 -1.93 -0.49
N ASP A 119 1.87 -3.07 -1.08
CA ASP A 119 2.79 -3.84 -1.92
C ASP A 119 2.88 -3.18 -3.31
N TYR A 120 3.99 -2.49 -3.61
CA TYR A 120 4.13 -1.76 -4.88
C TYR A 120 4.23 -2.67 -6.11
N LYS A 121 4.49 -3.98 -5.91
CA LYS A 121 4.58 -4.96 -7.00
C LYS A 121 3.20 -5.36 -7.53
N LEU A 122 2.14 -5.05 -6.80
CA LEU A 122 0.77 -5.25 -7.25
C LEU A 122 0.33 -4.13 -8.19
N PRO A 123 -0.55 -4.42 -9.18
CA PRO A 123 -1.08 -3.42 -10.10
C PRO A 123 -1.58 -2.13 -9.44
N VAL A 124 -2.40 -2.26 -8.38
CA VAL A 124 -2.91 -1.09 -7.66
C VAL A 124 -1.81 -0.44 -6.81
N GLY A 125 -0.81 -1.21 -6.34
CA GLY A 125 0.34 -0.65 -5.63
C GLY A 125 1.23 0.20 -6.52
N SER A 126 1.45 -0.23 -7.77
CA SER A 126 2.14 0.56 -8.79
C SER A 126 1.40 1.87 -9.11
N LEU A 127 0.06 1.87 -9.12
CA LEU A 127 -0.73 3.09 -9.22
C LEU A 127 -0.45 4.04 -8.04
N LEU A 128 -0.53 3.54 -6.81
CA LEU A 128 -0.30 4.35 -5.61
C LEU A 128 1.12 4.94 -5.58
N SER A 129 2.12 4.17 -6.00
CA SER A 129 3.50 4.65 -6.16
C SER A 129 3.60 5.80 -7.16
N ALA A 130 2.93 5.68 -8.29
CA ALA A 130 3.03 6.70 -9.32
C ALA A 130 2.27 8.00 -8.93
N ILE A 131 1.19 7.89 -8.15
CA ILE A 131 0.53 9.04 -7.51
C ILE A 131 1.46 9.69 -6.48
N HIS A 132 2.17 8.90 -5.67
CA HIS A 132 3.17 9.39 -4.73
C HIS A 132 4.24 10.24 -5.45
N ASP A 133 4.81 9.71 -6.53
CA ASP A 133 5.87 10.34 -7.32
C ASP A 133 5.39 11.59 -8.10
N GLY A 134 4.08 11.87 -8.11
CA GLY A 134 3.50 12.92 -8.94
C GLY A 134 3.55 12.62 -10.45
N ASN A 135 3.99 11.42 -10.81
CA ASN A 135 4.10 10.93 -12.17
C ASN A 135 2.88 10.11 -12.56
N GLU A 136 1.68 10.56 -12.12
CA GLU A 136 0.41 9.89 -12.38
C GLU A 136 0.36 9.44 -13.84
N PRO A 137 0.52 8.14 -14.12
CA PRO A 137 0.63 7.72 -15.49
C PRO A 137 -0.69 8.02 -16.21
N LYS A 138 -0.71 7.77 -17.51
CA LYS A 138 -1.96 7.40 -18.21
C LYS A 138 -2.53 6.05 -17.66
N THR A 139 -2.33 5.75 -16.37
CA THR A 139 -2.56 4.49 -15.63
C THR A 139 -4.01 4.13 -15.58
N THR A 140 -4.91 5.10 -15.67
CA THR A 140 -6.33 4.80 -15.83
C THR A 140 -6.51 3.88 -17.03
N ALA A 141 -5.79 4.09 -18.14
CA ALA A 141 -5.81 3.17 -19.29
C ALA A 141 -5.10 1.84 -19.02
N ALA A 142 -4.02 1.80 -18.23
CA ALA A 142 -3.30 0.57 -17.90
C ALA A 142 -4.08 -0.34 -16.92
N ILE A 143 -4.71 0.25 -15.90
CA ILE A 143 -5.58 -0.46 -14.94
C ILE A 143 -6.89 -0.84 -15.61
N ARG A 144 -7.45 0.01 -16.47
CA ARG A 144 -8.58 -0.39 -17.34
C ARG A 144 -8.21 -1.58 -18.20
N ARG A 145 -7.02 -1.61 -18.82
CA ARG A 145 -6.54 -2.77 -19.59
C ARG A 145 -6.43 -4.03 -18.71
N LEU A 146 -5.91 -3.92 -17.49
CA LEU A 146 -5.79 -5.04 -16.56
C LEU A 146 -7.16 -5.54 -16.04
N ALA A 147 -8.15 -4.65 -15.89
CA ALA A 147 -9.51 -5.00 -15.48
C ALA A 147 -10.36 -5.57 -16.64
N VAL A 148 -10.06 -5.18 -17.89
CA VAL A 148 -10.73 -5.71 -19.10
C VAL A 148 -10.21 -7.09 -19.48
N THR A 149 -9.00 -7.45 -19.07
CA THR A 149 -8.37 -8.76 -19.36
C THR A 149 -8.49 -9.77 -18.21
N GLY A 150 -9.48 -9.64 -17.32
CA GLY A 150 -9.85 -10.74 -16.42
C GLY A 150 -10.26 -11.98 -17.24
N PRO A 151 -9.95 -13.21 -16.77
CA PRO A 151 -10.15 -14.45 -17.54
C PRO A 151 -11.60 -14.71 -17.94
#